data_AF-A0A7X3QJR3-F1
#
_entry.id   AF-A0A7X3QJR3-F1
#
_cell.length_a   1.000
_cell.length_b   1.000
_cell.length_c   1.000
_cell.angle_alpha   90.00
_cell.angle_beta   90.00
_cell.angle_gamma   90.00
#
_symmetry.space_group_name_H-M   'P 1'
#
loop_
_entity.id
_entity.type
_entity.pdbx_description
1 polymer ?
#
loop_
_entity_poly.entity_id
_entity_poly.type
_entity_poly.pdbx_seq_one_letter_code
_entity_poly.pdbx_strand_id
1 'polypeptide(L)'
;MESWPPSLSRASPARCSNTFTGYGATTRKPCSSKRPSRTGTAAKHNPSGDSHNEGIDVARPNVLLICADHWFGDLIGALGHPTILTPTLDHIIGNGIAYTNAYAPTPTCIPARRELMTGTHARTHGDRVFNETLPMPNLPTMAQTFRDNGYQAYGVGKLHVYPQRDRIGFDDVLLLDEGRHQFGMSKDDYELFLQDEGYAGQEYGHGASNNDYMVSPWHLPEHLHQTNWTVREMSKFIARRDPRKPGFWYMSFSPPHPPLAPLSAYLDMYRDIEIDEPYYGDWSDDPNAWPYALRARPVGRDTYSPDALKRARQGFYAQATHIDHQIRLVIGLLREENLLDNTVIAFTSDHGDMLGNHGLFAKSVMYENSAKIPMVLMPPADRDDLGRNVHDDRLSVQADVFPTLADICDIPIPDTVQGLSLVGDEKRDYIFGGHGEEDRPTRMVRDTRYKLVYYPQGNVTQLFDLHDDPRETRDISGDPEHAYIEARLTDLLIENMYGGDVEWVDDGKLVGTPDPNPGSTHPAPNKSFGNQRGYRFGHSGPATNMPSRM
;
A
#
# COMPACT_ATOMS: atom_id res chain seq x y z
N MET A 1 -3.35 67.14 -6.54
CA MET A 1 -4.33 66.61 -7.49
C MET A 1 -4.26 65.09 -7.41
N GLU A 2 -5.16 64.34 -6.82
CA GLU A 2 -6.41 64.53 -6.05
C GLU A 2 -6.67 63.11 -5.49
N SER A 3 -6.51 62.91 -4.18
CA SER A 3 -7.56 62.82 -3.17
C SER A 3 -8.36 61.49 -3.14
N TRP A 4 -8.17 60.74 -2.04
CA TRP A 4 -9.17 59.86 -1.43
C TRP A 4 -10.52 60.59 -1.23
N PRO A 5 -11.67 59.88 -1.02
CA PRO A 5 -12.18 59.64 0.35
C PRO A 5 -13.05 58.33 0.45
N PRO A 6 -13.93 58.08 1.48
CA PRO A 6 -13.68 57.04 2.49
C PRO A 6 -14.90 56.15 2.89
N SER A 7 -14.60 55.10 3.68
CA SER A 7 -15.30 54.51 4.86
C SER A 7 -16.84 54.27 4.98
N LEU A 8 -17.13 53.20 5.78
CA LEU A 8 -18.35 52.84 6.56
C LEU A 8 -19.41 52.00 5.78
N SER A 9 -20.09 50.97 6.33
CA SER A 9 -20.35 50.54 7.70
C SER A 9 -20.73 49.05 7.83
N ARG A 10 -20.58 48.53 9.05
CA ARG A 10 -21.02 47.24 9.62
C ARG A 10 -22.47 46.81 9.29
N ALA A 11 -22.69 45.49 9.19
CA ALA A 11 -23.92 44.81 9.60
C ALA A 11 -23.61 43.38 10.12
N SER A 12 -24.30 43.00 11.20
CA SER A 12 -24.09 41.80 12.04
C SER A 12 -24.57 40.48 11.43
N PRO A 13 -24.12 39.33 11.95
CA PRO A 13 -24.59 38.00 11.55
C PRO A 13 -25.96 37.67 12.18
N ALA A 14 -26.86 37.12 11.36
CA ALA A 14 -28.14 36.57 11.81
C ALA A 14 -27.93 35.23 12.53
N ARG A 15 -28.35 35.18 13.79
CA ARG A 15 -28.54 33.96 14.57
C ARG A 15 -29.83 33.28 14.11
N CYS A 16 -29.77 32.01 13.74
CA CYS A 16 -30.93 31.14 13.74
C CYS A 16 -30.93 30.33 15.04
N SER A 17 -31.75 30.79 15.99
CA SER A 17 -32.18 30.02 17.16
C SER A 17 -33.56 29.43 16.85
N ASN A 18 -33.68 28.10 16.84
CA ASN A 18 -34.96 27.44 17.02
C ASN A 18 -34.90 26.61 18.31
N THR A 19 -35.53 27.17 19.33
CA THR A 19 -35.99 26.50 20.53
C THR A 19 -37.24 25.69 20.21
N PHE A 20 -37.26 24.42 20.58
CA PHE A 20 -38.50 23.67 20.79
C PHE A 20 -38.44 23.05 22.18
N THR A 21 -39.36 23.49 23.03
CA THR A 21 -39.68 22.87 24.32
C THR A 21 -41.14 22.44 24.26
N GLY A 22 -41.46 21.27 24.81
CA GLY A 22 -42.79 21.05 25.40
C GLY A 22 -43.46 19.68 25.20
N TYR A 23 -43.26 18.82 26.20
CA TYR A 23 -44.24 17.95 26.87
C TYR A 23 -44.99 16.83 26.11
N GLY A 24 -44.89 15.62 26.68
CA GLY A 24 -45.82 14.52 26.41
C GLY A 24 -45.45 13.20 27.11
N ALA A 25 -45.51 13.15 28.44
CA ALA A 25 -45.41 11.91 29.19
C ALA A 25 -46.68 11.05 29.01
N THR A 26 -46.54 9.78 28.62
CA THR A 26 -47.51 8.73 28.98
C THR A 26 -46.81 7.39 29.22
N THR A 27 -47.13 6.82 30.37
CA THR A 27 -46.78 5.47 30.82
C THR A 27 -47.80 4.47 30.30
N ARG A 28 -47.37 3.24 29.93
CA ARG A 28 -47.96 1.95 30.36
C ARG A 28 -47.38 0.72 29.63
N LYS A 29 -46.68 -0.09 30.43
CA LYS A 29 -46.69 -1.55 30.63
C LYS A 29 -46.38 -2.56 29.49
N PRO A 30 -45.71 -3.68 29.85
CA PRO A 30 -45.15 -4.66 28.91
C PRO A 30 -46.14 -5.80 28.61
N CYS A 31 -46.05 -6.39 27.42
CA CYS A 31 -46.75 -7.62 27.09
C CYS A 31 -45.76 -8.76 26.87
N SER A 32 -45.67 -9.64 27.85
CA SER A 32 -45.08 -10.97 27.73
C SER A 32 -46.05 -11.93 27.05
N SER A 33 -45.60 -12.72 26.08
CA SER A 33 -46.23 -14.03 25.85
C SER A 33 -45.24 -15.03 25.25
N LYS A 34 -45.02 -16.08 26.03
CA LYS A 34 -44.38 -17.35 25.66
C LYS A 34 -45.07 -17.97 24.43
N ARG A 35 -44.31 -18.65 23.57
CA ARG A 35 -44.80 -19.76 22.74
C ARG A 35 -43.95 -21.02 22.99
N PRO A 36 -44.57 -22.22 23.03
CA PRO A 36 -43.89 -23.48 23.27
C PRO A 36 -43.41 -24.15 21.97
N SER A 37 -42.52 -25.12 22.15
CA SER A 37 -41.94 -26.03 21.17
C SER A 37 -42.91 -27.14 20.69
N ARG A 38 -42.71 -27.59 19.44
CA ARG A 38 -42.91 -28.97 18.90
C ARG A 38 -42.73 -28.93 17.37
N THR A 39 -41.65 -29.48 16.80
CA THR A 39 -41.51 -30.82 16.18
C THR A 39 -42.58 -31.19 15.13
N GLY A 40 -42.15 -31.45 13.89
CA GLY A 40 -42.95 -32.20 12.91
C GLY A 40 -42.64 -31.89 11.44
N THR A 41 -41.79 -32.72 10.83
CA THR A 41 -41.54 -32.86 9.38
C THR A 41 -42.78 -33.31 8.60
N ALA A 42 -43.07 -32.70 7.44
CA ALA A 42 -43.48 -33.38 6.19
C ALA A 42 -43.74 -32.39 5.05
N ALA A 43 -43.11 -32.65 3.90
CA ALA A 43 -43.32 -31.97 2.63
C ALA A 43 -44.61 -32.43 1.93
N LYS A 44 -45.30 -31.52 1.21
CA LYS A 44 -45.66 -31.65 -0.22
C LYS A 44 -46.60 -30.53 -0.71
N HIS A 45 -46.17 -29.92 -1.82
CA HIS A 45 -46.92 -29.27 -2.91
C HIS A 45 -47.76 -28.00 -2.66
N ASN A 46 -47.21 -26.90 -3.18
CA ASN A 46 -47.87 -25.66 -3.58
C ASN A 46 -48.62 -25.83 -4.92
N PRO A 47 -49.75 -25.13 -5.12
CA PRO A 47 -50.08 -24.56 -6.41
C PRO A 47 -50.04 -23.02 -6.33
N SER A 48 -49.08 -22.47 -7.09
CA SER A 48 -49.18 -21.25 -7.89
C SER A 48 -50.10 -20.12 -7.44
N GLY A 49 -49.48 -18.98 -7.13
CA GLY A 49 -50.11 -17.67 -7.26
C GLY A 49 -49.85 -16.80 -6.05
N ASP A 50 -48.63 -16.29 -5.92
CA ASP A 50 -48.40 -15.03 -5.23
C ASP A 50 -47.28 -14.26 -5.92
N SER A 51 -47.60 -13.02 -6.25
CA SER A 51 -46.72 -12.03 -6.81
C SER A 51 -45.49 -11.87 -5.93
N HIS A 52 -44.34 -12.32 -6.44
CA HIS A 52 -43.06 -11.96 -5.87
C HIS A 52 -42.90 -10.43 -5.97
N ASN A 53 -43.14 -9.77 -4.84
CA ASN A 53 -42.39 -8.59 -4.49
C ASN A 53 -40.98 -9.11 -4.17
N GLU A 54 -40.17 -9.34 -5.22
CA GLU A 54 -38.75 -9.61 -5.05
C GLU A 54 -38.18 -8.35 -4.41
N GLY A 55 -37.86 -8.44 -3.12
CA GLY A 55 -36.93 -7.51 -2.52
C GLY A 55 -35.70 -7.46 -3.42
N ILE A 56 -35.24 -6.26 -3.73
CA ILE A 56 -34.05 -6.02 -4.54
C ILE A 56 -32.96 -6.95 -4.02
N ASP A 57 -32.62 -7.97 -4.80
CA ASP A 57 -31.40 -8.74 -4.59
C ASP A 57 -30.28 -7.71 -4.74
N VAL A 58 -29.73 -7.26 -3.61
CA VAL A 58 -28.72 -6.21 -3.62
C VAL A 58 -27.52 -6.84 -4.31
N ALA A 59 -27.34 -6.50 -5.59
CA ALA A 59 -26.28 -7.05 -6.40
C ALA A 59 -24.96 -6.84 -5.67
N ARG A 60 -24.20 -7.92 -5.45
CA ARG A 60 -22.90 -7.88 -4.76
C ARG A 60 -22.07 -6.67 -5.22
N PRO A 61 -21.43 -5.94 -4.30
CA PRO A 61 -20.75 -4.69 -4.64
C PRO A 61 -19.59 -4.92 -5.60
N ASN A 62 -19.28 -3.93 -6.42
CA ASN A 62 -18.02 -3.90 -7.16
C ASN A 62 -16.87 -3.60 -6.19
N VAL A 63 -15.65 -3.91 -6.60
CA VAL A 63 -14.44 -3.57 -5.85
C VAL A 63 -13.48 -2.80 -6.75
N LEU A 64 -13.06 -1.62 -6.30
CA LEU A 64 -11.92 -0.89 -6.83
C LEU A 64 -10.80 -0.92 -5.79
N LEU A 65 -9.84 -1.84 -5.98
CA LEU A 65 -8.61 -1.91 -5.19
C LEU A 65 -7.52 -1.09 -5.85
N ILE A 66 -7.11 -0.01 -5.20
CA ILE A 66 -6.08 0.92 -5.63
C ILE A 66 -4.81 0.62 -4.84
N CYS A 67 -3.71 0.36 -5.54
CA CYS A 67 -2.40 0.13 -4.94
C CYS A 67 -1.37 1.10 -5.54
N ALA A 68 -0.58 1.76 -4.72
CA ALA A 68 0.59 2.51 -5.16
C ALA A 68 1.87 1.73 -4.80
N ASP A 69 2.93 1.85 -5.61
CA ASP A 69 4.27 1.40 -5.19
C ASP A 69 4.95 2.52 -4.43
N HIS A 70 5.53 2.18 -3.27
CA HIS A 70 6.39 3.07 -2.48
C HIS A 70 5.70 4.13 -1.59
N TRP A 71 4.38 4.11 -1.41
CA TRP A 71 3.66 5.11 -0.58
C TRP A 71 3.64 4.75 0.92
N PHE A 72 4.24 5.60 1.78
CA PHE A 72 4.30 5.35 3.23
C PHE A 72 3.04 5.83 3.98
N GLY A 73 2.75 5.18 5.11
CA GLY A 73 1.43 5.25 5.77
C GLY A 73 0.91 6.63 6.07
N ASP A 74 1.74 7.49 6.64
CA ASP A 74 1.30 8.81 7.08
C ASP A 74 1.34 9.87 5.97
N LEU A 75 1.67 9.52 4.71
CA LEU A 75 1.70 10.47 3.59
C LEU A 75 0.29 10.75 3.03
N ILE A 76 -0.63 11.17 3.89
CA ILE A 76 -1.99 11.59 3.53
C ILE A 76 -2.38 12.79 4.40
N GLY A 77 -2.98 13.83 3.79
CA GLY A 77 -3.38 15.07 4.47
C GLY A 77 -4.34 14.83 5.63
N ALA A 78 -5.40 14.04 5.43
CA ALA A 78 -6.36 13.66 6.47
C ALA A 78 -5.76 12.78 7.58
N LEU A 79 -4.59 12.18 7.36
CA LEU A 79 -3.82 11.46 8.39
C LEU A 79 -2.80 12.34 9.12
N GLY A 80 -2.82 13.66 8.86
CA GLY A 80 -2.03 14.65 9.60
C GLY A 80 -0.69 15.01 8.96
N HIS A 81 -0.41 14.55 7.74
CA HIS A 81 0.80 14.97 7.04
C HIS A 81 0.77 16.49 6.76
N PRO A 82 1.83 17.24 7.08
CA PRO A 82 1.77 18.70 7.10
C PRO A 82 1.71 19.36 5.71
N THR A 83 2.18 18.66 4.67
CA THR A 83 2.54 19.29 3.38
C THR A 83 2.01 18.57 2.14
N ILE A 84 1.55 17.31 2.26
CA ILE A 84 1.08 16.53 1.10
C ILE A 84 -0.32 17.00 0.71
N LEU A 85 -0.62 17.01 -0.60
CA LEU A 85 -1.91 17.41 -1.12
C LEU A 85 -2.65 16.17 -1.61
N THR A 86 -3.49 15.57 -0.77
CA THR A 86 -4.29 14.38 -1.09
C THR A 86 -5.79 14.57 -0.89
N PRO A 87 -6.39 15.64 -1.43
CA PRO A 87 -7.81 15.96 -1.20
C PRO A 87 -8.79 14.85 -1.62
N THR A 88 -8.42 13.94 -2.51
CA THR A 88 -9.28 12.80 -2.90
C THR A 88 -9.24 11.71 -1.85
N LEU A 89 -8.05 11.29 -1.41
CA LEU A 89 -7.90 10.35 -0.30
C LEU A 89 -8.51 10.91 0.99
N ASP A 90 -8.36 12.22 1.25
CA ASP A 90 -9.00 12.89 2.38
C ASP A 90 -10.53 12.74 2.32
N HIS A 91 -11.12 12.82 1.13
CA HIS A 91 -12.56 12.60 0.93
C HIS A 91 -12.97 11.12 1.10
N ILE A 92 -12.15 10.19 0.62
CA ILE A 92 -12.37 8.75 0.80
C ILE A 92 -12.34 8.40 2.30
N ILE A 93 -11.35 8.91 3.05
CA ILE A 93 -11.25 8.74 4.51
C ILE A 93 -12.47 9.35 5.21
N GLY A 94 -12.86 10.57 4.84
CA GLY A 94 -14.03 11.24 5.42
C GLY A 94 -15.35 10.48 5.21
N ASN A 95 -15.42 9.58 4.23
CA ASN A 95 -16.58 8.72 3.95
C ASN A 95 -16.33 7.24 4.27
N GLY A 96 -15.21 6.90 4.91
CA GLY A 96 -14.82 5.52 5.15
C GLY A 96 -14.03 5.33 6.43
N ILE A 97 -13.13 4.36 6.39
CA ILE A 97 -12.27 3.94 7.48
C ILE A 97 -10.81 4.11 7.05
N ALA A 98 -10.01 4.74 7.90
CA ALA A 98 -8.55 4.71 7.82
C ALA A 98 -8.00 3.77 8.90
N TYR A 99 -7.27 2.73 8.49
CA TYR A 99 -6.57 1.85 9.42
C TYR A 99 -5.16 2.43 9.64
N THR A 100 -4.97 3.14 10.76
CA THR A 100 -3.80 3.99 10.99
C THR A 100 -2.55 3.21 11.39
N ASN A 101 -2.67 1.89 11.57
CA ASN A 101 -1.62 0.98 12.01
C ASN A 101 -1.46 -0.21 11.05
N ALA A 102 -1.47 0.07 9.74
CA ALA A 102 -1.32 -0.90 8.66
C ALA A 102 0.13 -1.05 8.16
N TYR A 103 0.57 -2.30 7.93
CA TYR A 103 1.96 -2.63 7.64
C TYR A 103 2.14 -3.54 6.43
N ALA A 104 3.31 -3.39 5.81
CA ALA A 104 3.98 -4.34 4.94
C ALA A 104 4.95 -5.18 5.79
N PRO A 105 4.62 -6.41 6.21
CA PRO A 105 5.52 -7.22 7.03
C PRO A 105 6.85 -7.55 6.33
N THR A 106 6.81 -7.65 5.00
CA THR A 106 8.01 -7.64 4.16
C THR A 106 7.97 -6.39 3.26
N PRO A 107 8.60 -5.27 3.66
CA PRO A 107 8.47 -3.99 2.97
C PRO A 107 9.29 -3.95 1.67
N THR A 108 8.88 -4.71 0.66
CA THR A 108 9.52 -4.83 -0.65
C THR A 108 8.53 -5.37 -1.68
N CYS A 109 8.51 -4.77 -2.88
CA CYS A 109 7.42 -4.92 -3.86
C CYS A 109 6.92 -6.35 -4.10
N ILE A 110 7.82 -7.30 -4.46
CA ILE A 110 7.41 -8.65 -4.88
C ILE A 110 6.80 -9.45 -3.71
N PRO A 111 7.49 -9.63 -2.55
CA PRO A 111 6.90 -10.27 -1.38
C PRO A 111 5.60 -9.61 -0.91
N ALA A 112 5.57 -8.28 -0.83
CA ALA A 112 4.39 -7.53 -0.43
C ALA A 112 3.19 -7.82 -1.33
N ARG A 113 3.38 -7.77 -2.66
CA ARG A 113 2.32 -8.07 -3.63
C ARG A 113 1.88 -9.53 -3.60
N ARG A 114 2.77 -10.47 -3.27
CA ARG A 114 2.38 -11.86 -3.00
C ARG A 114 1.46 -11.92 -1.80
N GLU A 115 1.86 -11.33 -0.69
CA GLU A 115 1.08 -11.30 0.54
C GLU A 115 -0.31 -10.65 0.31
N LEU A 116 -0.36 -9.52 -0.41
CA LEU A 116 -1.60 -8.88 -0.82
C LEU A 116 -2.50 -9.82 -1.64
N MET A 117 -1.93 -10.50 -2.65
CA MET A 117 -2.70 -11.30 -3.60
C MET A 117 -3.10 -12.68 -3.04
N THR A 118 -2.33 -13.29 -2.14
CA THR A 118 -2.65 -14.60 -1.57
C THR A 118 -3.31 -14.51 -0.20
N GLY A 119 -3.23 -13.37 0.47
CA GLY A 119 -3.69 -13.19 1.84
C GLY A 119 -2.89 -14.03 2.84
N THR A 120 -1.67 -14.43 2.50
CA THR A 120 -0.81 -15.28 3.35
C THR A 120 0.46 -14.55 3.73
N HIS A 121 1.09 -14.90 4.85
CA HIS A 121 2.37 -14.31 5.23
C HIS A 121 3.57 -14.89 4.44
N ALA A 122 4.70 -14.18 4.51
CA ALA A 122 5.97 -14.59 3.89
C ALA A 122 6.39 -16.05 4.15
N ARG A 123 6.14 -16.55 5.37
CA ARG A 123 6.42 -17.95 5.73
C ARG A 123 5.67 -18.95 4.85
N THR A 124 4.45 -18.61 4.44
CA THR A 124 3.55 -19.51 3.69
C THR A 124 3.75 -19.37 2.20
N HIS A 125 3.84 -18.14 1.67
CA HIS A 125 4.10 -17.95 0.23
C HIS A 125 5.59 -18.12 -0.15
N GLY A 126 6.48 -18.26 0.83
CA GLY A 126 7.87 -18.63 0.64
C GLY A 126 8.76 -17.52 0.08
N ASP A 127 8.38 -16.26 0.27
CA ASP A 127 9.15 -15.13 -0.25
C ASP A 127 9.28 -14.03 0.80
N ARG A 128 10.50 -13.70 1.19
CA ARG A 128 10.82 -12.49 1.96
C ARG A 128 12.03 -11.75 1.42
N VAL A 129 12.38 -12.03 0.17
CA VAL A 129 13.53 -11.49 -0.54
C VAL A 129 13.04 -10.85 -1.83
N PHE A 130 13.79 -9.92 -2.40
CA PHE A 130 13.47 -9.45 -3.75
C PHE A 130 13.87 -10.50 -4.79
N ASN A 131 13.02 -11.52 -5.01
CA ASN A 131 13.27 -12.57 -6.00
C ASN A 131 12.43 -12.33 -7.27
N GLU A 132 13.10 -11.81 -8.30
CA GLU A 132 12.49 -11.36 -9.56
C GLU A 132 11.93 -12.49 -10.44
N THR A 133 12.38 -13.73 -10.24
CA THR A 133 12.05 -14.87 -11.09
C THR A 133 11.31 -15.98 -10.33
N LEU A 134 10.98 -15.76 -9.06
CA LEU A 134 10.15 -16.69 -8.30
C LEU A 134 8.72 -16.66 -8.86
N PRO A 135 8.14 -17.78 -9.30
CA PRO A 135 6.74 -17.79 -9.74
C PRO A 135 5.77 -17.52 -8.60
N MET A 136 4.53 -17.06 -8.88
CA MET A 136 3.48 -17.04 -7.85
C MET A 136 3.31 -18.43 -7.24
N PRO A 137 3.14 -18.55 -5.91
CA PRO A 137 2.93 -19.84 -5.28
C PRO A 137 1.62 -20.45 -5.78
N ASN A 138 1.52 -21.78 -5.72
CA ASN A 138 0.29 -22.49 -6.06
C ASN A 138 -0.74 -22.37 -4.92
N LEU A 139 -1.22 -21.15 -4.69
CA LEU A 139 -2.25 -20.77 -3.73
C LEU A 139 -3.35 -20.00 -4.45
N PRO A 140 -4.62 -20.09 -4.01
CA PRO A 140 -5.67 -19.23 -4.53
C PRO A 140 -5.29 -17.76 -4.34
N THR A 141 -5.40 -16.97 -5.41
CA THR A 141 -5.22 -15.53 -5.34
C THR A 141 -6.55 -14.83 -5.15
N MET A 142 -6.50 -13.56 -4.72
CA MET A 142 -7.65 -12.67 -4.60
C MET A 142 -8.37 -12.55 -5.93
N ALA A 143 -7.65 -12.24 -7.01
CA ALA A 143 -8.23 -12.12 -8.35
C ALA A 143 -8.94 -13.41 -8.79
N GLN A 144 -8.30 -14.56 -8.59
CA GLN A 144 -8.90 -15.87 -8.90
C GLN A 144 -10.16 -16.09 -8.07
N THR A 145 -10.12 -15.81 -6.77
CA THR A 145 -11.23 -16.05 -5.85
C THR A 145 -12.45 -15.20 -6.21
N PHE A 146 -12.24 -13.94 -6.56
CA PHE A 146 -13.31 -13.06 -7.03
C PHE A 146 -13.90 -13.56 -8.37
N ARG A 147 -13.05 -13.87 -9.35
CA ARG A 147 -13.48 -14.38 -10.66
C ARG A 147 -14.28 -15.67 -10.54
N ASP A 148 -13.79 -16.62 -9.74
CA ASP A 148 -14.43 -17.93 -9.53
C ASP A 148 -15.79 -17.77 -8.79
N ASN A 149 -16.04 -16.61 -8.17
CA ASN A 149 -17.32 -16.21 -7.54
C ASN A 149 -18.17 -15.24 -8.40
N GLY A 150 -17.91 -15.19 -9.71
CA GLY A 150 -18.77 -14.51 -10.69
C GLY A 150 -18.40 -13.06 -11.02
N TYR A 151 -17.31 -12.55 -10.46
CA TYR A 151 -16.80 -11.22 -10.79
C TYR A 151 -16.08 -11.20 -12.14
N GLN A 152 -16.01 -10.01 -12.73
CA GLN A 152 -15.10 -9.70 -13.82
C GLN A 152 -13.81 -9.10 -13.24
N ALA A 153 -12.75 -9.89 -13.17
CA ALA A 153 -11.51 -9.52 -12.50
C ALA A 153 -10.49 -8.93 -13.50
N TYR A 154 -10.20 -7.64 -13.39
CA TYR A 154 -9.25 -6.94 -14.27
C TYR A 154 -8.14 -6.23 -13.48
N GLY A 155 -6.91 -6.33 -13.99
CA GLY A 155 -5.76 -5.60 -13.48
C GLY A 155 -5.24 -4.56 -14.47
N VAL A 156 -4.86 -3.37 -13.98
CA VAL A 156 -4.16 -2.35 -14.78
C VAL A 156 -2.97 -1.81 -14.01
N GLY A 157 -1.82 -1.77 -14.68
CA GLY A 157 -0.57 -1.22 -14.16
C GLY A 157 0.36 -2.30 -13.62
N LYS A 158 0.97 -2.04 -12.45
CA LYS A 158 2.05 -2.87 -11.92
C LYS A 158 1.53 -4.15 -11.26
N LEU A 159 2.10 -5.29 -11.65
CA LEU A 159 1.76 -6.59 -11.07
C LEU A 159 2.97 -7.25 -10.41
N HIS A 160 4.17 -7.09 -10.98
CA HIS A 160 5.44 -7.55 -10.41
C HIS A 160 5.49 -9.07 -10.16
N VAL A 161 5.08 -9.84 -11.17
CA VAL A 161 5.00 -11.31 -11.14
C VAL A 161 5.97 -11.96 -12.13
N TYR A 162 6.24 -13.25 -11.93
CA TYR A 162 6.97 -14.07 -12.88
C TYR A 162 6.18 -15.36 -13.21
N PRO A 163 6.12 -15.79 -14.49
CA PRO A 163 6.52 -15.04 -15.68
C PRO A 163 5.72 -13.73 -15.82
N GLN A 164 6.28 -12.70 -16.46
CA GLN A 164 5.76 -11.32 -16.41
C GLN A 164 4.34 -11.13 -16.96
N ARG A 165 3.82 -12.08 -17.75
CA ARG A 165 2.44 -12.08 -18.27
C ARG A 165 1.52 -13.10 -17.60
N ASP A 166 1.96 -13.69 -16.49
CA ASP A 166 1.05 -14.47 -15.66
C ASP A 166 -0.03 -13.54 -15.10
N ARG A 167 -1.29 -13.86 -15.38
CA ARG A 167 -2.44 -13.07 -14.93
C ARG A 167 -2.81 -13.38 -13.49
N ILE A 168 -2.21 -14.39 -12.85
CA ILE A 168 -2.37 -14.71 -11.43
C ILE A 168 -3.83 -14.73 -10.95
N GLY A 169 -4.77 -15.15 -11.80
CA GLY A 169 -6.20 -15.19 -11.45
C GLY A 169 -7.08 -14.06 -12.01
N PHE A 170 -6.52 -13.04 -12.64
CA PHE A 170 -7.32 -12.05 -13.39
C PHE A 170 -7.85 -12.64 -14.70
N ASP A 171 -9.00 -12.16 -15.16
CA ASP A 171 -9.51 -12.44 -16.51
C ASP A 171 -8.60 -11.79 -17.57
N ASP A 172 -8.19 -10.55 -17.33
CA ASP A 172 -7.21 -9.84 -18.16
C ASP A 172 -6.39 -8.83 -17.35
N VAL A 173 -5.19 -8.51 -17.86
CA VAL A 173 -4.27 -7.55 -17.27
C VAL A 173 -3.67 -6.67 -18.36
N LEU A 174 -3.71 -5.34 -18.16
CA LEU A 174 -2.88 -4.40 -18.93
C LEU A 174 -1.69 -4.00 -18.07
N LEU A 175 -0.51 -4.49 -18.45
CA LEU A 175 0.68 -4.46 -17.64
C LEU A 175 1.53 -3.20 -17.89
N LEU A 176 2.02 -2.62 -16.81
CA LEU A 176 3.13 -1.67 -16.77
C LEU A 176 4.11 -2.16 -15.71
N ASP A 177 5.26 -2.70 -16.12
CA ASP A 177 6.25 -3.36 -15.25
C ASP A 177 7.66 -2.76 -15.40
N GLU A 178 7.71 -1.46 -15.67
CA GLU A 178 8.91 -0.60 -15.59
C GLU A 178 10.11 -1.09 -16.43
N GLY A 179 9.83 -1.58 -17.64
CA GLY A 179 10.87 -1.97 -18.59
C GLY A 179 11.77 -3.10 -18.07
N ARG A 180 11.22 -4.11 -17.38
CA ARG A 180 11.92 -5.31 -16.89
C ARG A 180 12.16 -6.36 -17.98
N HIS A 181 12.66 -5.96 -19.14
CA HIS A 181 12.78 -6.81 -20.33
C HIS A 181 13.78 -7.97 -20.22
N GLN A 182 14.72 -7.87 -19.28
CA GLN A 182 15.74 -8.89 -19.04
C GLN A 182 15.15 -10.26 -18.65
N PHE A 183 13.87 -10.33 -18.27
CA PHE A 183 13.17 -11.57 -17.93
C PHE A 183 12.35 -12.16 -19.08
N GLY A 184 12.61 -11.72 -20.32
CA GLY A 184 12.07 -12.34 -21.53
C GLY A 184 10.84 -11.63 -22.13
N MET A 185 10.30 -10.61 -21.47
CA MET A 185 9.28 -9.74 -22.05
C MET A 185 9.91 -8.72 -23.00
N SER A 186 9.48 -8.70 -24.26
CA SER A 186 9.97 -7.72 -25.23
C SER A 186 9.44 -6.32 -24.95
N LYS A 187 8.15 -6.20 -24.61
CA LYS A 187 7.45 -4.95 -24.24
C LYS A 187 6.25 -5.28 -23.34
N ASP A 188 5.99 -4.41 -22.37
CA ASP A 188 4.71 -4.41 -21.66
C ASP A 188 3.62 -3.65 -22.43
N ASP A 189 2.41 -3.59 -21.88
CA ASP A 189 1.26 -3.02 -22.61
C ASP A 189 1.30 -1.48 -22.63
N TYR A 190 1.98 -0.85 -21.67
CA TYR A 190 2.23 0.59 -21.66
C TYR A 190 3.25 0.99 -22.74
N GLU A 191 4.32 0.24 -22.93
CA GLU A 191 5.28 0.48 -24.01
C GLU A 191 4.67 0.26 -25.40
N LEU A 192 3.76 -0.71 -25.53
CA LEU A 192 2.97 -0.89 -26.76
C LEU A 192 2.09 0.34 -27.03
N PHE A 193 1.42 0.86 -26.00
CA PHE A 193 0.67 2.10 -26.10
C PHE A 193 1.55 3.30 -26.51
N LEU A 194 2.72 3.49 -25.90
CA LEU A 194 3.65 4.56 -26.30
C LEU A 194 4.09 4.39 -27.76
N GLN A 195 4.29 3.16 -28.22
CA GLN A 195 4.59 2.90 -29.63
C GLN A 195 3.45 3.33 -30.56
N ASP A 196 2.21 3.00 -30.22
CA ASP A 196 1.04 3.35 -31.02
C ASP A 196 0.83 4.87 -31.09
N GLU A 197 1.21 5.61 -30.04
CA GLU A 197 1.21 7.08 -29.99
C GLU A 197 2.44 7.72 -30.67
N GLY A 198 3.36 6.93 -31.21
CA GLY A 198 4.54 7.42 -31.93
C GLY A 198 5.78 7.70 -31.06
N TYR A 199 5.78 7.26 -29.80
CA TYR A 199 6.82 7.47 -28.79
C TYR A 199 7.52 6.16 -28.37
N ALA A 200 7.65 5.21 -29.30
CA ALA A 200 8.25 3.91 -29.03
C ALA A 200 9.62 4.01 -28.32
N GLY A 201 9.75 3.32 -27.18
CA GLY A 201 10.99 3.24 -26.40
C GLY A 201 11.43 4.53 -25.73
N GLN A 202 10.51 5.49 -25.57
CA GLN A 202 10.75 6.76 -24.88
C GLN A 202 10.21 6.76 -23.45
N GLU A 203 9.81 5.61 -22.87
CA GLU A 203 9.36 5.51 -21.47
C GLU A 203 10.30 6.25 -20.51
N TYR A 204 11.61 6.03 -20.66
CA TYR A 204 12.67 6.63 -19.84
C TYR A 204 13.42 7.77 -20.54
N GLY A 205 12.83 8.42 -21.55
CA GLY A 205 13.49 9.50 -22.31
C GLY A 205 13.79 10.77 -21.49
N HIS A 206 13.23 10.89 -20.28
CA HIS A 206 13.55 11.95 -19.30
C HIS A 206 14.92 11.77 -18.63
N GLY A 207 15.60 10.65 -18.84
CA GLY A 207 16.98 10.42 -18.37
C GLY A 207 17.14 10.16 -16.87
N ALA A 208 16.05 10.02 -16.10
CA ALA A 208 16.14 9.58 -14.71
C ALA A 208 16.15 8.05 -14.63
N SER A 209 16.79 7.52 -13.59
CA SER A 209 17.00 6.08 -13.40
C SER A 209 16.00 5.49 -12.41
N ASN A 210 15.71 4.19 -12.56
CA ASN A 210 14.96 3.45 -11.54
C ASN A 210 15.74 3.45 -10.23
N ASN A 211 15.04 3.58 -9.11
CA ASN A 211 15.65 3.66 -7.78
C ASN A 211 16.62 4.85 -7.58
N ASP A 212 16.45 5.95 -8.32
CA ASP A 212 17.20 7.21 -8.14
C ASP A 212 16.24 8.37 -7.79
N TYR A 213 16.59 9.14 -6.77
CA TYR A 213 15.81 10.27 -6.24
C TYR A 213 16.09 11.61 -6.92
N MET A 214 16.89 11.64 -7.98
CA MET A 214 17.01 12.83 -8.82
C MET A 214 15.70 13.09 -9.57
N VAL A 215 15.17 14.30 -9.42
CA VAL A 215 13.91 14.71 -10.08
C VAL A 215 14.18 15.20 -11.49
N SER A 216 13.49 14.60 -12.46
CA SER A 216 13.47 15.05 -13.86
C SER A 216 12.02 15.13 -14.34
N PRO A 217 11.48 16.32 -14.68
CA PRO A 217 10.08 16.43 -15.09
C PRO A 217 9.73 15.50 -16.24
N TRP A 218 8.50 15.00 -16.25
CA TRP A 218 7.98 14.20 -17.36
C TRP A 218 8.14 14.92 -18.70
N HIS A 219 8.67 14.21 -19.69
CA HIS A 219 9.16 14.78 -20.95
C HIS A 219 8.20 14.62 -22.13
N LEU A 220 7.16 13.79 -22.00
CA LEU A 220 6.16 13.53 -23.04
C LEU A 220 4.85 14.29 -22.75
N PRO A 221 3.91 14.38 -23.71
CA PRO A 221 2.58 14.88 -23.44
C PRO A 221 1.92 14.22 -22.22
N GLU A 222 1.15 15.01 -21.46
CA GLU A 222 0.58 14.59 -20.17
C GLU A 222 -0.22 13.29 -20.23
N HIS A 223 -1.06 13.11 -21.25
CA HIS A 223 -1.88 11.90 -21.40
C HIS A 223 -1.06 10.61 -21.62
N LEU A 224 0.24 10.73 -21.90
CA LEU A 224 1.17 9.61 -22.02
C LEU A 224 1.84 9.25 -20.70
N HIS A 225 1.69 10.07 -19.65
CA HIS A 225 2.25 9.73 -18.35
C HIS A 225 1.61 8.45 -17.80
N GLN A 226 2.44 7.57 -17.23
CA GLN A 226 2.02 6.27 -16.71
C GLN A 226 0.80 6.33 -15.77
N THR A 227 0.74 7.30 -14.85
CA THR A 227 -0.43 7.53 -13.99
C THR A 227 -1.73 7.77 -14.78
N ASN A 228 -1.70 8.64 -15.79
CA ASN A 228 -2.86 8.94 -16.64
C ASN A 228 -3.25 7.72 -17.46
N TRP A 229 -2.26 7.00 -18.00
CA TRP A 229 -2.48 5.77 -18.75
C TRP A 229 -3.20 4.71 -17.89
N THR A 230 -2.70 4.43 -16.69
CA THR A 230 -3.30 3.46 -15.75
C THR A 230 -4.77 3.79 -15.46
N VAL A 231 -5.08 5.06 -15.13
CA VAL A 231 -6.46 5.50 -14.87
C VAL A 231 -7.34 5.40 -16.11
N ARG A 232 -6.83 5.81 -17.27
CA ARG A 232 -7.57 5.76 -18.53
C ARG A 232 -7.91 4.32 -18.93
N GLU A 233 -6.95 3.40 -18.83
CA GLU A 233 -7.18 2.00 -19.18
C GLU A 233 -8.12 1.30 -18.19
N MET A 234 -8.01 1.59 -16.89
CA MET A 234 -8.98 1.09 -15.91
C MET A 234 -10.40 1.61 -16.20
N SER A 235 -10.52 2.90 -16.51
CA SER A 235 -11.79 3.52 -16.90
C SER A 235 -12.43 2.83 -18.11
N LYS A 236 -11.62 2.43 -19.11
CA LYS A 236 -12.12 1.67 -20.27
C LYS A 236 -12.62 0.27 -19.89
N PHE A 237 -11.95 -0.44 -18.98
CA PHE A 237 -12.44 -1.73 -18.49
C PHE A 237 -13.79 -1.57 -17.78
N ILE A 238 -13.91 -0.60 -16.89
CA ILE A 238 -15.16 -0.29 -16.17
C ILE A 238 -16.28 0.04 -17.17
N ALA A 239 -16.02 0.90 -18.16
CA ALA A 239 -17.03 1.31 -19.15
C ALA A 239 -17.48 0.17 -20.08
N ARG A 240 -16.63 -0.85 -20.29
CA ARG A 240 -16.91 -1.99 -21.19
C ARG A 240 -17.39 -3.26 -20.47
N ARG A 241 -17.55 -3.19 -19.14
CA ARG A 241 -17.98 -4.32 -18.30
C ARG A 241 -19.32 -4.92 -18.77
N ASP A 242 -19.52 -6.21 -18.52
CA ASP A 242 -20.88 -6.78 -18.52
C ASP A 242 -21.66 -6.21 -17.33
N PRO A 243 -22.73 -5.43 -17.53
CA PRO A 243 -23.46 -4.80 -16.43
C PRO A 243 -24.24 -5.80 -15.55
N ARG A 244 -24.29 -7.09 -15.92
CA ARG A 244 -24.95 -8.16 -15.15
C ARG A 244 -24.03 -8.83 -14.13
N LYS A 245 -22.74 -8.49 -14.11
CA LYS A 245 -21.73 -9.09 -13.23
C LYS A 245 -20.97 -8.00 -12.48
N PRO A 246 -20.65 -8.20 -11.19
CA PRO A 246 -19.84 -7.26 -10.45
C PRO A 246 -18.40 -7.24 -10.98
N GLY A 247 -17.71 -6.12 -10.77
CA GLY A 247 -16.30 -5.94 -11.14
C GLY A 247 -15.35 -6.08 -9.96
N PHE A 248 -14.22 -6.75 -10.18
CA PHE A 248 -13.06 -6.67 -9.30
C PHE A 248 -11.92 -5.98 -10.08
N TRP A 249 -11.65 -4.73 -9.73
CA TRP A 249 -10.75 -3.85 -10.46
C TRP A 249 -9.52 -3.55 -9.63
N TYR A 250 -8.38 -4.10 -10.04
CA TYR A 250 -7.08 -3.82 -9.43
C TYR A 250 -6.34 -2.75 -10.23
N MET A 251 -6.28 -1.54 -9.68
CA MET A 251 -5.60 -0.40 -10.29
C MET A 251 -4.29 -0.13 -9.54
N SER A 252 -3.17 -0.54 -10.12
CA SER A 252 -1.86 -0.48 -9.46
C SER A 252 -0.92 0.50 -10.14
N PHE A 253 -0.56 1.58 -9.44
CA PHE A 253 0.38 2.59 -9.92
C PHE A 253 1.83 2.16 -9.65
N SER A 254 2.71 2.38 -10.64
CA SER A 254 4.16 2.34 -10.40
C SER A 254 4.63 3.59 -9.65
N PRO A 255 4.24 4.83 -9.99
CA PRO A 255 4.54 5.96 -9.12
C PRO A 255 3.86 5.82 -7.74
N PRO A 256 4.37 6.46 -6.67
CA PRO A 256 5.51 7.38 -6.64
C PRO A 256 6.91 6.72 -6.65
N HIS A 257 7.01 5.40 -6.88
CA HIS A 257 8.29 4.72 -7.07
C HIS A 257 9.25 5.47 -8.01
N PRO A 258 10.55 5.59 -7.66
CA PRO A 258 11.53 6.20 -8.53
C PRO A 258 11.74 5.43 -9.86
N PRO A 259 11.85 6.13 -11.00
CA PRO A 259 12.33 7.50 -11.14
C PRO A 259 11.32 8.56 -10.74
N LEU A 260 11.80 9.64 -10.12
CA LEU A 260 10.97 10.79 -9.80
C LEU A 260 10.76 11.64 -11.05
N ALA A 261 9.71 11.31 -11.81
CA ALA A 261 9.38 11.98 -13.06
C ALA A 261 7.98 12.63 -13.09
N PRO A 262 7.64 13.50 -12.12
CA PRO A 262 6.34 14.16 -12.08
C PRO A 262 6.12 15.09 -13.29
N LEU A 263 4.86 15.29 -13.65
CA LEU A 263 4.43 16.37 -14.54
C LEU A 263 4.80 17.74 -13.94
N SER A 264 5.24 18.68 -14.77
CA SER A 264 5.65 20.02 -14.31
C SER A 264 4.55 20.75 -13.54
N ALA A 265 3.28 20.60 -13.94
CA ALA A 265 2.16 21.24 -13.26
C ALA A 265 2.04 20.80 -11.78
N TYR A 266 2.40 19.56 -11.46
CA TYR A 266 2.38 19.05 -10.09
C TYR A 266 3.63 19.47 -9.32
N LEU A 267 4.80 19.52 -9.97
CA LEU A 267 5.99 20.13 -9.35
C LEU A 267 5.74 21.59 -8.97
N ASP A 268 5.03 22.33 -9.82
CA ASP A 268 4.71 23.74 -9.60
C ASP A 268 3.83 23.95 -8.36
N MET A 269 2.96 23.00 -8.00
CA MET A 269 2.17 23.06 -6.76
C MET A 269 3.05 23.08 -5.51
N TYR A 270 4.23 22.45 -5.58
CA TYR A 270 5.18 22.33 -4.47
C TYR A 270 6.31 23.36 -4.51
N ARG A 271 6.34 24.23 -5.52
CA ARG A 271 7.43 25.20 -5.75
C ARG A 271 7.63 26.13 -4.55
N ASP A 272 6.53 26.63 -4.00
CA ASP A 272 6.51 27.61 -2.91
C ASP A 272 6.01 27.00 -1.59
N ILE A 273 5.80 25.68 -1.54
CA ILE A 273 5.48 24.95 -0.31
C ILE A 273 6.77 24.60 0.40
N GLU A 274 6.85 24.95 1.69
CA GLU A 274 7.91 24.46 2.57
C GLU A 274 7.68 22.97 2.84
N ILE A 275 8.45 22.13 2.18
CA ILE A 275 8.43 20.67 2.38
C ILE A 275 8.99 20.34 3.76
N ASP A 276 8.47 19.30 4.37
CA ASP A 276 8.99 18.82 5.65
C ASP A 276 10.40 18.24 5.49
N GLU A 277 11.27 18.54 6.45
CA GLU A 277 12.64 18.07 6.49
C GLU A 277 12.71 16.63 7.05
N PRO A 278 13.68 15.83 6.63
CA PRO A 278 13.92 14.53 7.23
C PRO A 278 14.21 14.64 8.73
N TYR A 279 13.79 13.64 9.49
CA TYR A 279 14.16 13.48 10.90
C TYR A 279 15.25 12.43 11.08
N TYR A 280 15.94 12.49 12.20
CA TYR A 280 17.05 11.62 12.55
C TYR A 280 16.85 11.08 13.97
N GLY A 281 17.23 9.82 14.18
CA GLY A 281 17.27 9.23 15.51
C GLY A 281 18.64 9.38 16.16
N ASP A 282 18.69 9.29 17.48
CA ASP A 282 19.93 9.30 18.27
C ASP A 282 20.90 8.18 17.85
N TRP A 283 20.37 7.06 17.39
CA TRP A 283 21.10 5.93 16.82
C TRP A 283 21.63 6.17 15.39
N SER A 284 21.16 7.20 14.70
CA SER A 284 21.42 7.41 13.26
C SER A 284 22.59 8.36 12.95
N ASP A 285 23.22 8.95 13.97
CA ASP A 285 24.21 10.02 13.79
C ASP A 285 25.54 9.58 13.16
N ASP A 286 25.99 8.35 13.40
CA ASP A 286 27.21 7.80 12.79
C ASP A 286 26.88 6.58 11.92
N PRO A 287 26.88 6.71 10.57
CA PRO A 287 26.66 5.59 9.66
C PRO A 287 27.65 4.42 9.82
N ASN A 288 28.82 4.63 10.43
CA ASN A 288 29.76 3.55 10.71
C ASN A 288 29.28 2.65 11.87
N ALA A 289 28.50 3.20 12.80
CA ALA A 289 27.93 2.49 13.94
C ALA A 289 26.63 1.75 13.59
N TRP A 290 26.06 1.98 12.41
CA TRP A 290 24.84 1.32 11.98
C TRP A 290 25.02 -0.19 11.85
N PRO A 291 23.97 -0.99 12.10
CA PRO A 291 23.93 -2.39 11.71
C PRO A 291 24.32 -2.58 10.25
N TYR A 292 25.03 -3.68 9.94
CA TYR A 292 25.52 -3.95 8.59
C TYR A 292 24.42 -3.87 7.52
N ALA A 293 23.21 -4.33 7.85
CA ALA A 293 22.04 -4.27 6.96
C ALA A 293 21.70 -2.85 6.47
N LEU A 294 21.94 -1.83 7.30
CA LEU A 294 21.73 -0.43 6.96
C LEU A 294 22.97 0.16 6.28
N ARG A 295 24.16 -0.12 6.82
CA ARG A 295 25.45 0.43 6.33
C ARG A 295 25.79 -0.03 4.91
N ALA A 296 25.44 -1.26 4.55
CA ALA A 296 25.74 -1.84 3.24
C ALA A 296 24.73 -1.43 2.14
N ARG A 297 23.85 -0.47 2.41
CA ARG A 297 22.88 0.02 1.42
C ARG A 297 23.57 0.94 0.39
N PRO A 298 23.12 0.89 -0.89
CA PRO A 298 23.77 1.64 -1.97
C PRO A 298 23.54 3.16 -1.88
N VAL A 299 22.43 3.57 -1.27
CA VAL A 299 22.03 4.97 -1.08
C VAL A 299 21.87 5.20 0.42
N GLY A 300 22.51 6.24 0.94
CA GLY A 300 22.56 6.56 2.37
C GLY A 300 22.63 8.07 2.61
N ARG A 301 22.99 8.45 3.84
CA ARG A 301 22.84 9.82 4.38
C ARG A 301 23.47 10.90 3.50
N ASP A 302 24.67 10.64 2.98
CA ASP A 302 25.46 11.62 2.23
C ASP A 302 25.33 11.46 0.70
N THR A 303 24.39 10.65 0.21
CA THR A 303 24.22 10.43 -1.23
C THR A 303 23.68 11.66 -1.95
N TYR A 304 22.80 12.43 -1.31
CA TYR A 304 22.16 13.61 -1.89
C TYR A 304 22.49 14.85 -1.08
N SER A 305 22.74 15.98 -1.74
CA SER A 305 22.86 17.27 -1.06
C SER A 305 21.51 17.64 -0.43
N PRO A 306 21.47 18.53 0.59
CA PRO A 306 20.22 19.00 1.18
C PRO A 306 19.22 19.53 0.14
N ASP A 307 19.69 20.29 -0.85
CA ASP A 307 18.84 20.80 -1.94
C ASP A 307 18.29 19.66 -2.83
N ALA A 308 19.12 18.64 -3.13
CA ALA A 308 18.68 17.50 -3.91
C ALA A 308 17.65 16.66 -3.15
N LEU A 309 17.84 16.47 -1.84
CA LEU A 309 16.90 15.78 -0.95
C LEU A 309 15.56 16.53 -0.86
N LYS A 310 15.60 17.86 -0.65
CA LYS A 310 14.40 18.70 -0.69
C LYS A 310 13.65 18.55 -2.00
N ARG A 311 14.35 18.58 -3.14
CA ARG A 311 13.74 18.34 -4.45
C ARG A 311 13.18 16.93 -4.58
N ALA A 312 13.88 15.90 -4.11
CA ALA A 312 13.38 14.53 -4.13
C ALA A 312 12.05 14.40 -3.41
N ARG A 313 11.91 14.97 -2.20
CA ARG A 313 10.65 14.98 -1.45
C ARG A 313 9.54 15.73 -2.21
N GLN A 314 9.84 16.90 -2.76
CA GLN A 314 8.90 17.64 -3.63
C GLN A 314 8.45 16.82 -4.84
N GLY A 315 9.39 16.15 -5.53
CA GLY A 315 9.11 15.31 -6.69
C GLY A 315 8.25 14.10 -6.34
N PHE A 316 8.55 13.45 -5.22
CA PHE A 316 7.76 12.35 -4.69
C PHE A 316 6.32 12.79 -4.37
N TYR A 317 6.16 13.90 -3.66
CA TYR A 317 4.84 14.41 -3.26
C TYR A 317 4.04 14.91 -4.46
N ALA A 318 4.71 15.46 -5.48
CA ALA A 318 4.09 15.81 -6.75
C ALA A 318 3.54 14.56 -7.48
N GLN A 319 4.27 13.44 -7.50
CA GLN A 319 3.76 12.18 -8.07
C GLN A 319 2.59 11.62 -7.25
N ALA A 320 2.67 11.67 -5.93
CA ALA A 320 1.61 11.26 -5.02
C ALA A 320 0.32 12.08 -5.23
N THR A 321 0.43 13.40 -5.27
CA THR A 321 -0.69 14.33 -5.58
C THR A 321 -1.26 14.09 -6.98
N HIS A 322 -0.41 13.73 -7.94
CA HIS A 322 -0.85 13.35 -9.27
C HIS A 322 -1.73 12.10 -9.26
N ILE A 323 -1.33 11.05 -8.55
CA ILE A 323 -2.15 9.86 -8.35
C ILE A 323 -3.48 10.23 -7.69
N ASP A 324 -3.45 10.98 -6.59
CA ASP A 324 -4.67 11.43 -5.87
C ASP A 324 -5.67 12.11 -6.83
N HIS A 325 -5.19 13.05 -7.63
CA HIS A 325 -6.03 13.75 -8.61
C HIS A 325 -6.57 12.82 -9.70
N GLN A 326 -5.78 11.86 -10.19
CA GLN A 326 -6.20 10.93 -11.24
C GLN A 326 -7.25 9.93 -10.73
N ILE A 327 -7.21 9.53 -9.46
CA ILE A 327 -8.24 8.68 -8.83
C ILE A 327 -9.65 9.30 -8.97
N ARG A 328 -9.77 10.64 -8.94
CA ARG A 328 -11.05 11.35 -9.13
C ARG A 328 -11.74 11.04 -10.44
N LEU A 329 -10.98 10.76 -11.50
CA LEU A 329 -11.55 10.46 -12.82
C LEU A 329 -12.27 9.11 -12.81
N VAL A 330 -11.69 8.09 -12.17
CA VAL A 330 -12.33 6.78 -12.03
C VAL A 330 -13.54 6.87 -11.11
N ILE A 331 -13.45 7.60 -9.98
CA ILE A 331 -14.60 7.84 -9.10
C ILE A 331 -15.71 8.59 -9.83
N GLY A 332 -15.36 9.59 -10.64
CA GLY A 332 -16.28 10.33 -11.50
C GLY A 332 -17.01 9.42 -12.47
N LEU A 333 -16.29 8.52 -13.15
CA LEU A 333 -16.87 7.50 -14.01
C LEU A 333 -17.82 6.58 -13.24
N LEU A 334 -17.41 6.04 -12.08
CA LEU A 334 -18.26 5.19 -11.26
C LEU A 334 -19.57 5.91 -10.88
N ARG A 335 -19.50 7.21 -10.56
CA ARG A 335 -20.70 8.02 -10.27
C ARG A 335 -21.58 8.19 -11.51
N GLU A 336 -20.99 8.56 -12.66
CA GLU A 336 -21.72 8.78 -13.91
C GLU A 336 -22.40 7.51 -14.44
N GLU A 337 -21.81 6.35 -14.17
CA GLU A 337 -22.33 5.03 -14.48
C GLU A 337 -23.29 4.46 -13.40
N ASN A 338 -23.58 5.22 -12.34
CA ASN A 338 -24.39 4.80 -11.17
C ASN A 338 -23.86 3.54 -10.47
N LEU A 339 -22.54 3.36 -10.41
CA LEU A 339 -21.86 2.25 -9.75
C LEU A 339 -21.33 2.62 -8.37
N LEU A 340 -21.06 3.92 -8.12
CA LEU A 340 -20.33 4.37 -6.94
C LEU A 340 -20.97 3.90 -5.64
N ASP A 341 -22.29 4.02 -5.51
CA ASP A 341 -23.03 3.60 -4.32
C ASP A 341 -22.93 2.09 -4.04
N ASN A 342 -22.65 1.28 -5.07
CA ASN A 342 -22.46 -0.17 -4.96
C ASN A 342 -21.00 -0.58 -5.25
N THR A 343 -20.03 0.24 -4.85
CA THR A 343 -18.60 -0.04 -5.06
C THR A 343 -17.79 0.18 -3.79
N VAL A 344 -17.08 -0.86 -3.34
CA VAL A 344 -16.02 -0.73 -2.34
C VAL A 344 -14.81 -0.05 -2.98
N ILE A 345 -14.27 1.01 -2.36
CA ILE A 345 -13.01 1.61 -2.78
C ILE A 345 -11.97 1.38 -1.69
N ALA A 346 -10.89 0.68 -2.01
CA ALA A 346 -9.77 0.45 -1.11
C ALA A 346 -8.50 1.09 -1.66
N PHE A 347 -7.72 1.76 -0.82
CA PHE A 347 -6.42 2.33 -1.16
C PHE A 347 -5.34 1.80 -0.22
N THR A 348 -4.27 1.26 -0.79
CA THR A 348 -3.11 0.72 -0.06
C THR A 348 -1.79 0.95 -0.81
N SER A 349 -0.68 0.55 -0.20
CA SER A 349 0.64 0.47 -0.83
C SER A 349 1.27 -0.91 -0.63
N ASP A 350 2.24 -1.28 -1.47
CA ASP A 350 3.06 -2.48 -1.27
C ASP A 350 4.16 -2.27 -0.21
N HIS A 351 4.64 -1.06 -0.01
CA HIS A 351 5.49 -0.62 1.10
C HIS A 351 5.62 0.90 1.05
N GLY A 352 6.33 1.49 2.02
CA GLY A 352 6.69 2.90 2.01
C GLY A 352 8.14 3.16 1.59
N ASP A 353 8.58 4.41 1.70
CA ASP A 353 9.92 4.92 1.37
C ASP A 353 10.47 5.75 2.53
N MET A 354 11.75 5.53 2.90
CA MET A 354 12.41 6.33 3.93
C MET A 354 12.60 7.81 3.56
N LEU A 355 12.70 8.17 2.27
CA LEU A 355 12.85 9.55 1.77
C LEU A 355 13.86 10.44 2.52
N GLY A 356 14.97 9.86 2.97
CA GLY A 356 16.03 10.53 3.71
C GLY A 356 15.86 10.52 5.24
N ASN A 357 14.73 10.05 5.78
CA ASN A 357 14.55 9.88 7.22
C ASN A 357 15.59 8.90 7.77
N HIS A 358 16.19 9.26 8.89
CA HIS A 358 17.36 8.60 9.50
C HIS A 358 18.57 8.49 8.56
N GLY A 359 18.63 9.31 7.50
CA GLY A 359 19.65 9.20 6.45
C GLY A 359 19.48 7.97 5.55
N LEU A 360 18.30 7.35 5.55
CA LEU A 360 17.99 6.16 4.76
C LEU A 360 17.09 6.53 3.58
N PHE A 361 17.19 5.76 2.50
CA PHE A 361 16.37 5.89 1.31
C PHE A 361 15.78 4.53 0.90
N ALA A 362 14.68 4.59 0.16
CA ALA A 362 13.95 3.43 -0.36
C ALA A 362 13.33 2.56 0.75
N LYS A 363 13.13 1.28 0.45
CA LYS A 363 12.39 0.29 1.26
C LYS A 363 13.28 -0.81 1.83
N SER A 364 12.72 -1.95 2.23
CA SER A 364 13.48 -3.12 2.74
C SER A 364 14.13 -2.93 4.11
N VAL A 365 13.63 -1.98 4.90
CA VAL A 365 13.96 -1.79 6.33
C VAL A 365 12.68 -1.80 7.16
N MET A 366 12.78 -2.07 8.46
CA MET A 366 11.62 -2.25 9.34
C MET A 366 11.11 -0.98 10.04
N TYR A 367 11.67 0.17 9.67
CA TYR A 367 11.22 1.48 10.14
C TYR A 367 9.86 1.86 9.57
N GLU A 368 9.14 2.73 10.26
CA GLU A 368 7.77 3.16 9.97
C GLU A 368 7.62 3.65 8.54
N ASN A 369 8.52 4.49 8.02
CA ASN A 369 8.39 4.99 6.65
C ASN A 369 8.54 3.91 5.58
N SER A 370 9.17 2.78 5.87
CA SER A 370 9.32 1.66 4.92
C SER A 370 8.23 0.60 5.12
N ALA A 371 7.90 0.29 6.38
CA ALA A 371 6.99 -0.79 6.73
C ALA A 371 5.53 -0.35 6.89
N LYS A 372 5.24 0.84 7.44
CA LYS A 372 3.86 1.32 7.61
C LYS A 372 3.34 1.83 6.27
N ILE A 373 2.14 1.39 5.89
CA ILE A 373 1.50 1.69 4.60
C ILE A 373 0.13 2.36 4.82
N PRO A 374 -0.37 3.11 3.84
CA PRO A 374 -1.74 3.59 3.89
C PRO A 374 -2.67 2.39 3.77
N MET A 375 -3.79 2.41 4.49
CA MET A 375 -4.86 1.43 4.34
C MET A 375 -6.18 2.14 4.59
N VAL A 376 -6.87 2.46 3.50
CA VAL A 376 -8.13 3.21 3.53
C VAL A 376 -9.20 2.39 2.83
N LEU A 377 -10.38 2.34 3.42
CA LEU A 377 -11.54 1.62 2.90
C LEU A 377 -12.76 2.54 2.92
N MET A 378 -13.34 2.83 1.75
CA MET A 378 -14.66 3.41 1.64
C MET A 378 -15.65 2.28 1.29
N PRO A 379 -16.56 1.95 2.21
CA PRO A 379 -17.54 0.89 1.99
C PRO A 379 -18.60 1.31 0.97
N PRO A 380 -19.36 0.36 0.39
CA PRO A 380 -20.52 0.68 -0.43
C PRO A 380 -21.61 1.34 0.44
N ALA A 381 -22.52 2.07 -0.19
CA ALA A 381 -23.51 2.92 0.49
C ALA A 381 -24.49 2.15 1.39
N ASP A 382 -24.72 0.87 1.12
CA ASP A 382 -25.57 0.00 1.94
C ASP A 382 -24.85 -0.54 3.19
N ARG A 383 -23.53 -0.33 3.30
CA ARG A 383 -22.69 -0.69 4.45
C ARG A 383 -22.40 0.50 5.37
N ASP A 384 -23.42 1.32 5.62
CA ASP A 384 -23.37 2.41 6.60
C ASP A 384 -23.07 1.91 8.04
N ASP A 385 -23.22 0.60 8.31
CA ASP A 385 -22.82 -0.06 9.56
C ASP A 385 -21.32 0.07 9.87
N LEU A 386 -20.50 0.19 8.84
CA LEU A 386 -19.05 0.36 8.96
C LEU A 386 -18.63 1.79 9.33
N GLY A 387 -19.57 2.74 9.28
CA GLY A 387 -19.36 4.13 9.68
C GLY A 387 -18.63 4.97 8.63
N ARG A 388 -18.43 6.25 8.97
CA ARG A 388 -17.76 7.26 8.13
C ARG A 388 -16.79 8.06 8.97
N ASN A 389 -15.66 8.44 8.37
CA ASN A 389 -14.59 9.16 9.06
C ASN A 389 -14.11 8.41 10.32
N VAL A 390 -13.97 7.09 10.20
CA VAL A 390 -13.50 6.21 11.26
C VAL A 390 -11.98 6.09 11.17
N HIS A 391 -11.30 6.26 12.29
CA HIS A 391 -9.87 5.99 12.41
C HIS A 391 -9.73 4.76 13.31
N ASP A 392 -9.25 3.66 12.75
CA ASP A 392 -9.07 2.40 13.47
C ASP A 392 -7.57 2.12 13.66
N ASP A 393 -7.14 2.04 14.91
CA ASP A 393 -5.75 1.87 15.31
C ASP A 393 -5.36 0.40 15.49
N ARG A 394 -6.22 -0.56 15.09
CA ARG A 394 -5.86 -1.98 15.08
C ARG A 394 -4.60 -2.22 14.24
N LEU A 395 -3.80 -3.18 14.67
CA LEU A 395 -2.70 -3.68 13.89
C LEU A 395 -3.24 -4.38 12.64
N SER A 396 -2.89 -3.90 11.45
CA SER A 396 -3.24 -4.52 10.17
C SER A 396 -2.04 -4.76 9.28
N VAL A 397 -2.17 -5.72 8.37
CA VAL A 397 -1.12 -6.10 7.40
C VAL A 397 -1.70 -6.24 6.00
N GLN A 398 -0.85 -6.24 4.97
CA GLN A 398 -1.31 -6.40 3.57
C GLN A 398 -2.16 -7.65 3.34
N ALA A 399 -1.84 -8.75 4.03
CA ALA A 399 -2.61 -9.99 3.94
C ALA A 399 -4.10 -9.82 4.26
N ASP A 400 -4.47 -8.79 5.02
CA ASP A 400 -5.83 -8.51 5.49
C ASP A 400 -6.75 -7.95 4.41
N VAL A 401 -6.18 -7.37 3.35
CA VAL A 401 -6.98 -6.80 2.26
C VAL A 401 -7.82 -7.87 1.59
N PHE A 402 -7.26 -9.06 1.37
CA PHE A 402 -7.98 -10.16 0.74
C PHE A 402 -9.24 -10.57 1.54
N PRO A 403 -9.15 -11.05 2.79
CA PRO A 403 -10.33 -11.45 3.54
C PRO A 403 -11.30 -10.28 3.78
N THR A 404 -10.80 -9.05 3.94
CA THR A 404 -11.67 -7.86 4.12
C THR A 404 -12.57 -7.63 2.91
N LEU A 405 -11.99 -7.63 1.70
CA LEU A 405 -12.76 -7.41 0.48
C LEU A 405 -13.71 -8.58 0.19
N ALA A 406 -13.28 -9.82 0.44
CA ALA A 406 -14.13 -10.99 0.29
C ALA A 406 -15.33 -10.96 1.27
N ASP A 407 -15.11 -10.58 2.52
CA ASP A 407 -16.14 -10.45 3.56
C ASP A 407 -17.19 -9.40 3.20
N ILE A 408 -16.76 -8.19 2.80
CA ILE A 408 -17.68 -7.13 2.34
C ILE A 408 -18.54 -7.59 1.14
N CYS A 409 -17.97 -8.44 0.29
CA CYS A 409 -18.60 -8.93 -0.93
C CYS A 409 -19.40 -10.24 -0.75
N ASP A 410 -19.47 -10.79 0.46
CA ASP A 410 -20.07 -12.10 0.77
C ASP A 410 -19.49 -13.23 -0.11
N ILE A 411 -18.16 -13.27 -0.21
CA ILE A 411 -17.39 -14.28 -0.93
C ILE A 411 -16.71 -15.22 0.07
N PRO A 412 -16.78 -16.55 -0.11
CA PRO A 412 -16.05 -17.49 0.74
C PRO A 412 -14.54 -17.21 0.73
N ILE A 413 -13.96 -17.01 1.90
CA ILE A 413 -12.52 -16.81 2.09
C ILE A 413 -11.84 -18.19 2.03
N PRO A 414 -10.83 -18.40 1.17
CA PRO A 414 -10.10 -19.66 1.12
C PRO A 414 -9.39 -20.00 2.44
N ASP A 415 -9.39 -21.27 2.85
CA ASP A 415 -8.72 -21.75 4.08
C ASP A 415 -7.20 -21.47 4.12
N THR A 416 -6.59 -21.15 2.98
CA THR A 416 -5.18 -20.79 2.89
C THR A 416 -4.90 -19.37 3.37
N VAL A 417 -5.90 -18.48 3.41
CA VAL A 417 -5.76 -17.08 3.82
C VAL A 417 -5.46 -17.00 5.31
N GLN A 418 -4.45 -16.22 5.67
CA GLN A 418 -3.99 -16.00 7.05
C GLN A 418 -4.24 -14.57 7.54
N GLY A 419 -4.56 -13.65 6.63
CA GLY A 419 -5.03 -12.31 6.99
C GLY A 419 -6.36 -12.36 7.76
N LEU A 420 -6.66 -11.27 8.46
CA LEU A 420 -7.91 -11.07 9.20
C LEU A 420 -8.77 -10.05 8.46
N SER A 421 -10.09 -10.28 8.42
CA SER A 421 -11.02 -9.27 7.90
C SER A 421 -11.01 -8.04 8.82
N LEU A 422 -10.71 -6.86 8.26
CA LEU A 422 -10.62 -5.60 9.01
C LEU A 422 -11.98 -5.02 9.38
N VAL A 423 -13.05 -5.51 8.77
CA VAL A 423 -14.44 -5.15 9.11
C VAL A 423 -15.05 -6.07 10.17
N GLY A 424 -14.30 -7.09 10.63
CA GLY A 424 -14.68 -7.97 11.74
C GLY A 424 -14.20 -7.47 13.10
N ASP A 425 -14.56 -8.24 14.15
CA ASP A 425 -14.18 -7.96 15.54
C ASP A 425 -12.78 -8.47 15.91
N GLU A 426 -12.23 -9.40 15.13
CA GLU A 426 -10.93 -10.00 15.41
C GLU A 426 -9.79 -8.99 15.25
N LYS A 427 -8.87 -9.00 16.21
CA LYS A 427 -7.68 -8.16 16.25
C LYS A 427 -6.46 -9.02 16.54
N ARG A 428 -5.32 -8.66 15.94
CA ARG A 428 -4.02 -9.26 16.26
C ARG A 428 -3.31 -8.45 17.33
N ASP A 429 -2.56 -9.14 18.18
CA ASP A 429 -1.78 -8.52 19.26
C ASP A 429 -0.43 -7.99 18.80
N TYR A 430 0.12 -8.59 17.74
CA TYR A 430 1.41 -8.20 17.18
C TYR A 430 1.52 -8.51 15.68
N ILE A 431 2.53 -7.92 15.04
CA ILE A 431 2.95 -8.16 13.67
C ILE A 431 4.38 -8.67 13.72
N PHE A 432 4.65 -9.77 13.00
CA PHE A 432 6.01 -10.22 12.71
C PHE A 432 6.36 -9.88 11.27
N GLY A 433 7.47 -9.18 11.06
CA GLY A 433 7.99 -8.79 9.76
C GLY A 433 9.42 -9.28 9.53
N GLY A 434 9.78 -9.47 8.27
CA GLY A 434 11.09 -9.96 7.89
C GLY A 434 11.46 -9.59 6.46
N HIS A 435 12.73 -9.23 6.27
CA HIS A 435 13.33 -9.01 4.96
C HIS A 435 14.73 -9.63 4.91
N GLY A 436 15.08 -10.24 3.78
CA GLY A 436 16.40 -10.84 3.56
C GLY A 436 16.59 -12.18 4.28
N GLU A 437 17.48 -13.01 3.71
CA GLU A 437 17.88 -14.32 4.25
C GLU A 437 19.36 -14.27 4.67
N GLU A 438 20.27 -14.36 3.70
CA GLU A 438 21.72 -14.30 3.93
C GLU A 438 22.27 -12.87 3.75
N ASP A 439 21.80 -12.16 2.71
CA ASP A 439 22.17 -10.78 2.44
C ASP A 439 21.31 -9.84 3.29
N ARG A 440 21.93 -9.20 4.29
CA ARG A 440 21.36 -8.14 5.14
C ARG A 440 19.99 -8.51 5.75
N PRO A 441 19.87 -9.66 6.45
CA PRO A 441 18.62 -10.02 7.11
C PRO A 441 18.22 -8.99 8.16
N THR A 442 16.93 -8.72 8.27
CA THR A 442 16.33 -7.90 9.32
C THR A 442 14.98 -8.50 9.71
N ARG A 443 14.69 -8.54 11.01
CA ARG A 443 13.43 -9.03 11.58
C ARG A 443 12.79 -7.96 12.43
N MET A 444 11.47 -8.03 12.57
CA MET A 444 10.71 -7.09 13.37
C MET A 444 9.56 -7.80 14.07
N VAL A 445 9.34 -7.43 15.33
CA VAL A 445 8.06 -7.64 16.00
C VAL A 445 7.53 -6.29 16.45
N ARG A 446 6.27 -6.02 16.16
CA ARG A 446 5.57 -4.81 16.58
C ARG A 446 4.25 -5.17 17.23
N ASP A 447 4.07 -4.79 18.50
CA ASP A 447 2.76 -4.86 19.15
C ASP A 447 2.02 -3.52 19.01
N THR A 448 0.95 -3.33 19.79
CA THR A 448 0.13 -2.12 19.75
C THR A 448 0.87 -0.84 20.17
N ARG A 449 2.03 -0.93 20.81
CA ARG A 449 2.82 0.22 21.30
C ARG A 449 4.29 0.15 20.92
N TYR A 450 4.93 -0.99 21.12
CA TYR A 450 6.38 -1.13 20.99
C TYR A 450 6.75 -1.88 19.73
N LYS A 451 7.89 -1.53 19.16
CA LYS A 451 8.49 -2.23 18.03
C LYS A 451 9.94 -2.58 18.33
N LEU A 452 10.27 -3.86 18.17
CA LEU A 452 11.61 -4.39 18.24
C LEU A 452 12.09 -4.73 16.83
N VAL A 453 13.26 -4.23 16.47
CA VAL A 453 13.96 -4.55 15.21
C VAL A 453 15.22 -5.33 15.56
N TYR A 454 15.45 -6.44 14.88
CA TYR A 454 16.61 -7.29 15.08
C TYR A 454 17.43 -7.43 13.81
N TYR A 455 18.73 -7.21 13.95
CA TYR A 455 19.76 -7.39 12.94
C TYR A 455 20.66 -8.55 13.35
N PRO A 456 20.49 -9.74 12.73
CA PRO A 456 21.29 -10.91 13.09
C PRO A 456 22.78 -10.71 12.86
N GLN A 457 23.15 -10.00 11.79
CA GLN A 457 24.54 -9.67 11.49
C GLN A 457 25.03 -8.55 12.42
N GLY A 458 25.88 -8.91 13.37
CA GLY A 458 26.30 -8.09 14.48
C GLY A 458 25.52 -8.32 15.78
N ASN A 459 24.47 -9.15 15.75
CA ASN A 459 23.56 -9.44 16.86
C ASN A 459 23.06 -8.16 17.57
N VAL A 460 22.45 -7.25 16.79
CA VAL A 460 22.00 -5.93 17.27
C VAL A 460 20.48 -5.88 17.33
N THR A 461 19.94 -5.41 18.44
CA THR A 461 18.52 -5.08 18.62
C THR A 461 18.34 -3.56 18.70
N GLN A 462 17.18 -3.09 18.26
CA GLN A 462 16.68 -1.74 18.52
C GLN A 462 15.25 -1.86 19.05
N LEU A 463 14.88 -1.00 19.99
CA LEU A 463 13.55 -0.96 20.58
C LEU A 463 13.00 0.46 20.50
N PHE A 464 11.76 0.59 20.03
CA PHE A 464 11.08 1.89 19.87
C PHE A 464 9.70 1.86 20.55
N ASP A 465 9.36 2.96 21.24
CA ASP A 465 8.01 3.22 21.74
C ASP A 465 7.24 4.06 20.70
N LEU A 466 6.39 3.43 19.90
CA LEU A 466 5.69 4.11 18.80
C LEU A 466 4.53 5.00 19.28
N HIS A 467 4.13 4.91 20.56
CA HIS A 467 3.12 5.82 21.10
C HIS A 467 3.72 7.19 21.38
N ASP A 468 4.86 7.23 22.07
CA ASP A 468 5.54 8.46 22.46
C ASP A 468 6.55 8.95 21.40
N ASP A 469 7.06 8.05 20.56
CA ASP A 469 8.03 8.30 19.48
C ASP A 469 7.62 7.58 18.17
N PRO A 470 6.55 8.06 17.48
CA PRO A 470 6.09 7.47 16.22
C PRO A 470 7.09 7.62 15.06
N ARG A 471 8.18 8.36 15.28
CA ARG A 471 9.25 8.61 14.29
C ARG A 471 10.52 7.82 14.57
N GLU A 472 10.52 6.95 15.58
CA GLU A 472 11.66 6.07 15.90
C GLU A 472 12.98 6.83 16.08
N THR A 473 12.89 8.02 16.68
CA THR A 473 14.01 8.91 16.92
C THR A 473 14.83 8.56 18.17
N ARG A 474 14.31 7.67 19.03
CA ARG A 474 14.98 7.23 20.25
C ARG A 474 15.02 5.70 20.34
N ASP A 475 16.22 5.13 20.26
CA ASP A 475 16.42 3.71 20.55
C ASP A 475 16.49 3.48 22.07
N ILE A 476 15.50 2.77 22.62
CA ILE A 476 15.39 2.45 24.05
C ILE A 476 15.85 1.01 24.37
N SER A 477 16.52 0.34 23.44
CA SER A 477 17.11 -0.98 23.70
C SER A 477 18.18 -0.90 24.79
N GLY A 478 18.24 -1.91 25.66
CA GLY A 478 19.17 -1.96 26.79
C GLY A 478 18.83 -1.01 27.96
N ASP A 479 17.75 -0.24 27.87
CA ASP A 479 17.25 0.58 28.99
C ASP A 479 16.70 -0.32 30.11
N PRO A 480 17.23 -0.24 31.36
CA PRO A 480 16.74 -1.04 32.48
C PRO A 480 15.24 -0.88 32.76
N GLU A 481 14.65 0.29 32.47
CA GLU A 481 13.21 0.52 32.68
C GLU A 481 12.34 -0.26 31.68
N HIS A 482 12.88 -0.58 30.49
CA HIS A 482 12.19 -1.25 29.41
C HIS A 482 12.61 -2.73 29.24
N ALA A 483 13.48 -3.25 30.10
CA ALA A 483 14.03 -4.61 30.00
C ALA A 483 12.96 -5.72 29.92
N TYR A 484 11.83 -5.56 30.62
CA TYR A 484 10.71 -6.52 30.54
C TYR A 484 10.05 -6.51 29.15
N ILE A 485 9.89 -5.32 28.55
CA ILE A 485 9.30 -5.16 27.22
C ILE A 485 10.24 -5.73 26.16
N GLU A 486 11.53 -5.40 26.24
CA GLU A 486 12.55 -5.92 25.33
C GLU A 486 12.59 -7.46 25.36
N ALA A 487 12.60 -8.06 26.56
CA ALA A 487 12.58 -9.51 26.72
C ALA A 487 11.31 -10.14 26.11
N ARG A 488 10.12 -9.61 26.42
CA ARG A 488 8.86 -10.13 25.88
C ARG A 488 8.80 -10.06 24.35
N LEU A 489 9.23 -8.94 23.76
CA LEU A 489 9.24 -8.81 22.30
C LEU A 489 10.31 -9.67 21.65
N THR A 490 11.43 -9.90 22.34
CA THR A 490 12.47 -10.85 21.91
C THR A 490 11.94 -12.28 21.90
N ASP A 491 11.21 -12.69 22.93
CA ASP A 491 10.57 -14.01 22.99
C ASP A 491 9.58 -14.20 21.83
N LEU A 492 8.71 -13.20 21.59
CA LEU A 492 7.79 -13.21 20.44
C LEU A 492 8.52 -13.27 19.10
N LEU A 493 9.65 -12.56 18.96
CA LEU A 493 10.47 -12.60 17.76
C LEU A 493 11.01 -14.01 17.52
N ILE A 494 11.58 -14.64 18.55
CA ILE A 494 12.14 -16.00 18.53
C ILE A 494 11.06 -17.03 18.17
N GLU A 495 9.86 -16.94 18.78
CA GLU A 495 8.72 -17.82 18.48
C GLU A 495 8.30 -17.76 17.00
N ASN A 496 8.55 -16.64 16.34
CA ASN A 496 8.22 -16.44 14.93
C ASN A 496 9.41 -16.65 13.98
N MET A 497 10.58 -17.04 14.45
CA MET A 497 11.71 -17.38 13.59
C MET A 497 11.46 -18.68 12.82
N TYR A 498 11.87 -18.69 11.54
CA TYR A 498 11.75 -19.87 10.67
C TYR A 498 12.83 -19.85 9.60
N GLY A 499 13.01 -21.00 8.91
CA GLY A 499 14.03 -21.12 7.87
C GLY A 499 15.43 -20.90 8.46
N GLY A 500 16.26 -20.09 7.79
CA GLY A 500 17.61 -19.76 8.27
C GLY A 500 17.64 -18.98 9.59
N ASP A 501 16.51 -18.38 10.01
CA ASP A 501 16.47 -17.58 11.24
C ASP A 501 16.78 -18.39 12.49
N VAL A 502 16.46 -19.69 12.47
CA VAL A 502 16.65 -20.59 13.61
C VAL A 502 18.12 -20.78 13.95
N GLU A 503 19.03 -20.49 13.01
CA GLU A 503 20.47 -20.54 13.24
C GLU A 503 20.98 -19.36 14.10
N TRP A 504 20.16 -18.31 14.25
CA TRP A 504 20.48 -17.14 15.07
C TRP A 504 19.97 -17.25 16.51
N VAL A 505 19.45 -18.42 16.89
CA VAL A 505 18.91 -18.69 18.23
C VAL A 505 19.63 -19.88 18.87
N ASP A 506 20.14 -19.68 20.08
CA ASP A 506 20.71 -20.75 20.92
C ASP A 506 20.13 -20.67 22.33
N ASP A 507 19.61 -21.79 22.84
CA ASP A 507 18.97 -21.90 24.16
C ASP A 507 17.96 -20.76 24.48
N GLY A 508 17.12 -20.43 23.49
CA GLY A 508 16.11 -19.37 23.60
C GLY A 508 16.68 -17.95 23.60
N LYS A 509 17.91 -17.74 23.12
CA LYS A 509 18.56 -16.43 23.06
C LYS A 509 19.04 -16.09 21.66
N LEU A 510 18.97 -14.82 21.31
CA LEU A 510 19.55 -14.30 20.07
C LEU A 510 21.08 -14.32 20.14
N VAL A 511 21.70 -15.12 19.27
CA VAL A 511 23.15 -15.21 19.12
C VAL A 511 23.66 -14.56 17.84
N GLY A 512 22.79 -14.46 16.82
CA GLY A 512 23.11 -13.82 15.55
C GLY A 512 24.35 -14.38 14.86
N THR A 513 25.03 -13.54 14.10
CA THR A 513 26.34 -13.81 13.51
C THR A 513 27.25 -12.60 13.70
N PRO A 514 28.59 -12.74 13.55
CA PRO A 514 29.47 -11.57 13.49
C PRO A 514 29.09 -10.60 12.37
N ASP A 515 29.42 -9.31 12.53
CA ASP A 515 29.35 -8.32 11.45
C ASP A 515 30.31 -8.75 10.31
N PRO A 516 29.81 -8.96 9.08
CA PRO A 516 30.64 -9.45 7.97
C PRO A 516 31.63 -8.40 7.46
N ASN A 517 31.46 -7.12 7.77
CA ASN A 517 32.33 -6.05 7.28
C ASN A 517 32.41 -4.87 8.28
N PRO A 518 33.07 -5.06 9.45
CA PRO A 518 33.14 -4.04 10.48
C PRO A 518 33.92 -2.81 9.98
N GLY A 519 33.28 -1.64 10.03
CA GLY A 519 33.93 -0.35 9.74
C GLY A 519 34.08 0.05 8.27
N SER A 520 33.49 -0.69 7.32
CA SER A 520 33.44 -0.25 5.91
C SER A 520 32.03 0.18 5.52
N THR A 521 31.93 1.39 4.95
CA THR A 521 30.69 2.11 4.60
C THR A 521 30.44 2.21 3.12
N HIS A 522 31.29 1.62 2.28
CA HIS A 522 31.21 1.84 0.85
C HIS A 522 30.62 0.63 0.12
N PRO A 523 29.40 0.74 -0.43
CA PRO A 523 28.90 -0.23 -1.38
C PRO A 523 29.90 -0.37 -2.53
N ALA A 524 30.05 -1.59 -3.05
CA ALA A 524 30.95 -1.85 -4.17
C ALA A 524 30.59 -0.94 -5.37
N PRO A 525 31.57 -0.50 -6.18
CA PRO A 525 31.29 0.31 -7.35
C PRO A 525 30.30 -0.37 -8.31
N ASN A 526 29.21 0.33 -8.66
CA ASN A 526 28.23 -0.18 -9.63
C ASN A 526 28.73 -0.02 -11.07
N LYS A 527 29.59 -0.93 -11.52
CA LYS A 527 30.08 -0.95 -12.91
C LYS A 527 29.04 -1.40 -13.94
N SER A 528 27.96 -2.05 -13.52
CA SER A 528 26.95 -2.57 -14.46
C SER A 528 25.98 -1.50 -14.92
N PHE A 529 25.87 -0.38 -14.20
CA PHE A 529 24.87 0.66 -14.45
C PHE A 529 23.44 0.08 -14.53
N GLY A 530 23.15 -0.97 -13.76
CA GLY A 530 21.91 -1.75 -13.89
C GLY A 530 20.59 -0.98 -13.71
N ASN A 531 20.64 0.21 -13.09
CA ASN A 531 19.49 1.10 -12.91
C ASN A 531 19.26 2.06 -14.09
N GLN A 532 20.24 2.20 -14.98
CA GLN A 532 20.11 3.07 -16.15
C GLN A 532 19.15 2.43 -17.17
N ARG A 533 18.35 3.28 -17.80
CA ARG A 533 17.46 2.93 -18.90
C ARG A 533 17.79 3.85 -20.07
N GLY A 534 17.70 3.33 -21.29
CA GLY A 534 18.03 4.07 -22.51
C GLY A 534 16.90 4.03 -23.51
N TYR A 535 17.00 4.87 -24.55
CA TYR A 535 16.08 4.83 -25.68
C TYR A 535 16.05 3.44 -26.32
N ARG A 536 14.85 2.92 -26.56
CA ARG A 536 14.65 1.63 -27.24
C ARG A 536 14.06 1.84 -28.64
N PHE A 537 14.92 1.82 -29.65
CA PHE A 537 14.48 1.84 -31.03
C PHE A 537 13.93 0.46 -31.40
N GLY A 538 12.65 0.38 -31.76
CA GLY A 538 11.93 -0.89 -31.87
C GLY A 538 12.63 -1.94 -32.73
N HIS A 539 13.12 -3.01 -32.09
CA HIS A 539 13.23 -4.36 -32.62
C HIS A 539 13.41 -5.35 -31.46
N SER A 540 12.50 -6.31 -31.35
CA SER A 540 12.63 -7.52 -30.54
C SER A 540 12.96 -8.69 -31.46
N GLY A 541 14.22 -9.13 -31.46
CA GLY A 541 14.52 -10.54 -31.69
C GLY A 541 14.71 -11.19 -30.32
N PRO A 542 14.28 -12.45 -30.10
CA PRO A 542 14.63 -13.14 -28.87
C PRO A 542 16.16 -13.21 -28.79
N ALA A 543 16.73 -12.83 -27.65
CA ALA A 543 18.09 -13.25 -27.33
C ALA A 543 18.04 -14.77 -27.07
N THR A 544 18.06 -15.57 -28.13
CA THR A 544 18.38 -17.00 -28.03
C THR A 544 19.84 -17.09 -27.61
N ASN A 545 20.11 -17.01 -26.31
CA ASN A 545 21.32 -17.50 -25.62
C ASN A 545 21.22 -17.19 -24.13
N MET A 546 20.35 -17.91 -23.41
CA MET A 546 20.61 -18.19 -22.01
C MET A 546 21.58 -19.37 -21.97
N PRO A 547 22.82 -19.22 -21.46
CA PRO A 547 23.65 -20.38 -21.20
C PRO A 547 22.99 -21.20 -20.10
N SER A 548 22.65 -22.45 -20.41
CA SER A 548 22.33 -23.46 -19.41
C SER A 548 23.52 -23.57 -18.46
N ARG A 549 23.39 -23.05 -17.24
CA ARG A 549 24.26 -23.51 -16.14
C ARG A 549 23.52 -24.66 -15.47
N MET A 550 24.13 -25.85 -15.62
CA MET A 550 23.86 -27.03 -14.79
C MET A 550 24.05 -26.70 -13.31
#